data_AF-A0AAJ7WK63-F1
#
_entry.id   AF-A0AAJ7WK63-F1
#
_cell.length_a   1.000
_cell.length_b   1.000
_cell.length_c   1.000
_cell.angle_alpha   90.00
_cell.angle_beta   90.00
_cell.angle_gamma   90.00
#
_symmetry.space_group_name_H-M   'P 1'
#
loop_
_entity.id
_entity.type
_entity.pdbx_description
1 polymer ?
#
loop_
_entity_poly.entity_id
_entity_poly.type
_entity_poly.pdbx_seq_one_letter_code
_entity_poly.pdbx_strand_id
1 'polypeptide(L)'
;MAALRCSVSAFRTLRVATRMMGVAQQTVRSLFVQTQETPNPNSIKFLPGRTILETGTMDFPSQREAHRSPLARQLFRVEGVKSVFLGPDFITITKVEEDSWKLLKPEVFAAIMDFLSSGLPVVTMATAAAAATPQVGEGAAAGGEDWGEDEEVVALIKELLDSRIR
;
A
#
# COMPACT_ATOMS: atom_id res chain seq x y z
N MET A 1 15.92 68.26 41.70
CA MET A 1 15.31 68.05 40.38
C MET A 1 16.43 67.92 39.35
N ALA A 2 16.72 66.70 38.90
CA ALA A 2 17.70 66.44 37.85
C ALA A 2 17.08 65.44 36.87
N ALA A 3 16.81 65.90 35.64
CA ALA A 3 16.31 65.09 34.54
C ALA A 3 17.49 64.76 33.62
N LEU A 4 17.84 63.47 33.48
CA LEU A 4 18.78 63.01 32.48
C LEU A 4 18.26 61.73 31.79
N ARG A 5 18.00 61.90 30.49
CA ARG A 5 18.40 61.04 29.36
C ARG A 5 17.90 59.59 29.28
N CYS A 6 17.00 59.40 28.33
CA CYS A 6 17.16 58.59 27.10
C CYS A 6 17.69 57.15 27.24
N SER A 7 16.86 56.16 26.90
CA SER A 7 17.33 55.02 26.10
C SER A 7 16.19 54.36 25.33
N VAL A 8 16.41 54.29 24.02
CA VAL A 8 15.65 53.55 23.01
C VAL A 8 15.95 52.07 23.16
N SER A 9 14.93 51.20 23.25
CA SER A 9 15.05 49.80 22.84
C SER A 9 13.65 49.20 22.71
N ALA A 10 13.09 49.14 21.51
CA ALA A 10 13.28 48.10 20.51
C ALA A 10 12.00 47.25 20.44
N PHE A 11 11.13 47.65 19.52
CA PHE A 11 10.02 46.84 19.02
C PHE A 11 10.59 45.53 18.47
N ARG A 12 10.56 44.47 19.30
CA ARG A 12 10.89 43.12 18.83
C ARG A 12 9.65 42.58 18.14
N THR A 13 9.58 42.81 16.83
CA THR A 13 8.59 42.25 15.93
C THR A 13 8.63 40.74 16.04
N LEU A 14 7.63 40.14 16.68
CA LEU A 14 7.42 38.70 16.62
C LEU A 14 6.90 38.38 15.21
N ARG A 15 7.81 38.05 14.30
CA ARG A 15 7.46 37.36 13.06
C ARG A 15 7.09 35.92 13.43
N VAL A 16 5.80 35.67 13.62
CA VAL A 16 5.26 34.31 13.64
C VAL A 16 5.45 33.76 12.23
N ALA A 17 6.39 32.84 12.09
CA ALA A 17 6.61 32.10 10.86
C ALA A 17 5.41 31.18 10.62
N THR A 18 4.48 31.63 9.78
CA THR A 18 3.41 30.79 9.26
C THR A 18 4.06 29.72 8.38
N ARG A 19 4.29 28.54 8.95
CA ARG A 19 4.70 27.34 8.23
C ARG A 19 3.57 27.02 7.24
N MET A 20 3.78 27.41 5.98
CA MET A 20 2.86 27.07 4.90
C MET A 20 2.76 25.55 4.85
N MET A 21 1.57 25.02 5.16
CA MET A 21 1.20 23.65 4.87
C MET A 21 1.37 23.47 3.37
N GLY A 22 2.35 22.67 2.97
CA GLY A 22 2.50 22.23 1.60
C GLY A 22 1.27 21.44 1.20
N VAL A 23 0.43 22.04 0.36
CA VAL A 23 -0.65 21.34 -0.34
C VAL A 23 0.04 20.31 -1.24
N ALA A 24 -0.02 19.04 -0.87
CA ALA A 24 0.40 17.95 -1.73
C ALA A 24 -0.38 18.08 -3.04
N GLN A 25 0.34 18.35 -4.13
CA GLN A 25 -0.24 18.58 -5.44
C GLN A 25 -1.01 17.33 -5.88
N GLN A 26 -2.34 17.38 -5.76
CA GLN A 26 -3.21 16.31 -6.23
C GLN A 26 -3.27 16.38 -7.75
N THR A 27 -2.33 15.69 -8.39
CA THR A 27 -2.32 15.52 -9.83
C THR A 27 -3.59 14.77 -10.19
N VAL A 28 -4.51 15.41 -10.92
CA VAL A 28 -5.72 14.77 -11.44
C VAL A 28 -5.29 13.81 -12.54
N ARG A 29 -4.84 12.61 -12.15
CA ARG A 29 -4.52 11.52 -13.06
C ARG A 29 -5.81 10.78 -13.34
N SER A 30 -6.18 10.68 -14.60
CA SER A 30 -7.25 9.80 -15.06
C SER A 30 -7.01 8.40 -14.47
N LEU A 31 -7.90 8.00 -13.57
CA LEU A 31 -7.75 6.79 -12.79
C LEU A 31 -8.31 5.62 -13.60
N PHE A 32 -7.46 4.95 -14.37
CA PHE A 32 -7.82 3.78 -15.15
C PHE A 32 -7.38 2.51 -14.41
N VAL A 33 -8.35 1.71 -13.97
CA VAL A 33 -8.08 0.45 -13.30
C VAL A 33 -8.13 -0.68 -14.33
N GLN A 34 -7.02 -1.39 -14.50
CA GLN A 34 -6.94 -2.57 -15.37
C GLN A 34 -7.33 -3.82 -14.59
N THR A 35 -7.87 -4.83 -15.27
CA THR A 35 -8.11 -6.16 -14.68
C THR A 35 -7.27 -7.20 -15.38
N GLN A 36 -6.63 -8.07 -14.60
CA GLN A 36 -5.94 -9.25 -15.07
C GLN A 36 -6.64 -10.49 -14.52
N GLU A 37 -6.87 -11.46 -15.40
CA GLU A 37 -7.41 -12.76 -15.00
C GLU A 37 -6.34 -13.55 -14.26
N THR A 38 -6.77 -14.28 -13.24
CA THR A 38 -5.91 -15.19 -12.50
C THR A 38 -6.30 -16.63 -12.89
N PRO A 39 -5.43 -17.64 -12.69
CA PRO A 39 -5.82 -19.03 -12.94
C PRO A 39 -7.02 -19.49 -12.10
N ASN A 40 -7.38 -18.75 -11.04
CA ASN A 40 -8.60 -18.98 -10.27
C ASN A 40 -9.78 -18.18 -10.88
N PRO A 41 -10.84 -18.82 -11.39
CA PRO A 41 -12.00 -18.12 -11.96
C PRO A 41 -12.76 -17.26 -10.94
N ASN A 42 -12.62 -17.58 -9.64
CA ASN A 42 -13.24 -16.83 -8.56
C ASN A 42 -12.39 -15.63 -8.11
N SER A 43 -11.20 -15.43 -8.65
CA SER A 43 -10.32 -14.32 -8.28
C SER A 43 -9.88 -13.51 -9.50
N ILE A 44 -9.96 -12.19 -9.39
CA ILE A 44 -9.47 -11.26 -10.41
C ILE A 44 -8.53 -10.25 -9.75
N LYS A 45 -7.45 -9.91 -10.46
CA LYS A 45 -6.47 -8.92 -10.05
C LYS A 45 -6.81 -7.57 -10.68
N PHE A 46 -6.93 -6.54 -9.86
CA PHE A 46 -7.19 -5.15 -10.24
C PHE A 46 -5.91 -4.34 -10.09
N LEU A 47 -5.54 -3.59 -11.12
CA LEU A 47 -4.34 -2.78 -11.18
C LEU A 47 -4.73 -1.31 -11.41
N PRO A 48 -4.78 -0.48 -10.35
CA PRO A 48 -5.13 0.93 -10.45
C PRO A 48 -3.99 1.81 -11.02
N GLY A 49 -2.83 1.21 -11.34
CA GLY A 49 -1.68 1.94 -11.90
C GLY A 49 -0.99 2.86 -10.91
N ARG A 50 -1.18 2.64 -9.61
CA ARG A 50 -0.63 3.46 -8.53
C ARG A 50 -0.29 2.59 -7.33
N THR A 51 0.67 3.05 -6.54
CA THR A 51 1.04 2.40 -5.29
C THR A 51 -0.12 2.49 -4.29
N ILE A 52 -0.56 1.33 -3.81
CA ILE A 52 -1.59 1.13 -2.79
C ILE A 52 -0.95 0.88 -1.43
N LEU A 53 0.04 -0.03 -1.38
CA LEU A 53 0.85 -0.27 -0.19
C LEU A 53 2.29 0.13 -0.46
N GLU A 54 2.89 0.88 0.48
CA GLU A 54 4.29 1.30 0.37
C GLU A 54 5.26 0.13 0.58
N THR A 55 4.89 -0.86 1.39
CA THR A 55 5.73 -2.02 1.67
C THR A 55 4.88 -3.23 2.04
N GLY A 56 5.26 -4.40 1.53
CA GLY A 56 4.65 -5.68 1.85
C GLY A 56 3.32 -5.93 1.14
N THR A 57 2.58 -6.90 1.67
CA THR A 57 1.25 -7.31 1.21
C THR A 57 0.36 -7.50 2.43
N MET A 58 -0.94 -7.37 2.23
CA MET A 58 -1.93 -7.59 3.29
C MET A 58 -3.07 -8.43 2.77
N ASP A 59 -3.33 -9.56 3.41
CA ASP A 59 -4.49 -10.39 3.16
C ASP A 59 -5.63 -10.08 4.13
N PHE A 60 -6.85 -10.15 3.60
CA PHE A 60 -8.09 -9.97 4.33
C PHE A 60 -9.04 -11.11 3.95
N PRO A 61 -9.02 -12.23 4.69
CA PRO A 61 -9.90 -13.37 4.43
C PRO A 61 -11.34 -13.12 4.88
N SER A 62 -11.58 -12.13 5.75
CA SER A 62 -12.92 -11.81 6.27
C SER A 62 -13.12 -10.31 6.53
N GLN A 63 -14.38 -9.88 6.53
CA GLN A 63 -14.77 -8.50 6.85
C GLN A 63 -14.32 -8.07 8.26
N ARG A 64 -14.18 -9.03 9.20
CA ARG A 64 -13.70 -8.73 10.57
C ARG A 64 -12.29 -8.17 10.56
N GLU A 65 -11.44 -8.60 9.65
CA GLU A 65 -10.05 -8.16 9.54
C GLU A 65 -9.88 -6.88 8.72
N ALA A 66 -10.92 -6.46 8.00
CA ALA A 66 -10.94 -5.26 7.18
C ALA A 66 -10.77 -3.97 8.00
N HIS A 67 -10.89 -4.00 9.32
CA HIS A 67 -10.65 -2.84 10.19
C HIS A 67 -9.21 -2.29 10.08
N ARG A 68 -8.24 -3.11 9.62
CA ARG A 68 -6.85 -2.68 9.42
C ARG A 68 -6.67 -1.77 8.19
N SER A 69 -7.63 -1.77 7.26
CA SER A 69 -7.59 -0.98 6.02
C SER A 69 -8.96 -0.39 5.64
N PRO A 70 -9.10 0.95 5.57
CA PRO A 70 -10.34 1.57 5.12
C PRO A 70 -10.76 1.14 3.69
N LEU A 71 -9.78 0.91 2.80
CA LEU A 71 -10.01 0.40 1.45
C LEU A 71 -10.63 -1.01 1.49
N ALA A 72 -10.04 -1.93 2.27
CA ALA A 72 -10.60 -3.27 2.42
C ALA A 72 -12.03 -3.21 2.97
N ARG A 73 -12.29 -2.36 3.97
CA ARG A 73 -13.63 -2.17 4.54
C ARG A 73 -14.64 -1.69 3.50
N GLN A 74 -14.24 -0.82 2.58
CA GLN A 74 -15.11 -0.35 1.50
C GLN A 74 -15.38 -1.44 0.46
N LEU A 75 -14.37 -2.25 0.12
CA LEU A 75 -14.51 -3.38 -0.79
C LEU A 75 -15.44 -4.47 -0.24
N PHE A 76 -15.39 -4.76 1.07
CA PHE A 76 -16.31 -5.70 1.70
C PHE A 76 -17.76 -5.20 1.83
N ARG A 77 -18.05 -3.94 1.47
CA ARG A 77 -19.45 -3.47 1.36
C ARG A 77 -20.11 -3.93 0.06
N VAL A 78 -19.32 -4.31 -0.94
CA VAL A 78 -19.81 -4.89 -2.19
C VAL A 78 -20.27 -6.31 -1.88
N GLU A 79 -21.52 -6.60 -2.18
CA GLU A 79 -22.09 -7.94 -1.99
C GLU A 79 -21.35 -8.95 -2.87
N GLY A 80 -21.07 -10.15 -2.37
CA GLY A 80 -20.36 -11.19 -3.11
C GLY A 80 -18.83 -11.14 -3.05
N VAL A 81 -18.23 -10.15 -2.36
CA VAL A 81 -16.78 -10.17 -2.07
C VAL A 81 -16.49 -11.10 -0.89
N LYS A 82 -15.75 -12.18 -1.15
CA LYS A 82 -15.36 -13.17 -0.13
C LYS A 82 -14.07 -12.79 0.59
N SER A 83 -13.03 -12.42 -0.16
CA SER A 83 -11.75 -12.02 0.40
C SER A 83 -11.05 -10.97 -0.47
N VAL A 84 -10.21 -10.17 0.16
CA VAL A 84 -9.45 -9.10 -0.48
C VAL A 84 -7.98 -9.28 -0.14
N PHE A 85 -7.13 -9.14 -1.14
CA PHE A 85 -5.68 -9.16 -0.98
C PHE A 85 -5.09 -7.89 -1.57
N LEU A 86 -4.38 -7.13 -0.75
CA LEU A 86 -3.73 -5.88 -1.13
C LEU A 86 -2.24 -6.15 -1.35
N GLY A 87 -1.77 -5.84 -2.56
CA GLY A 87 -0.36 -5.76 -2.90
C GLY A 87 0.13 -4.32 -2.98
N PRO A 88 1.41 -4.12 -3.31
CA PRO A 88 1.99 -2.78 -3.45
C PRO A 88 1.34 -1.96 -4.56
N ASP A 89 1.00 -2.58 -5.69
CA ASP A 89 0.49 -1.95 -6.91
C ASP A 89 -0.78 -2.62 -7.45
N PHE A 90 -1.33 -3.60 -6.74
CA PHE A 90 -2.49 -4.37 -7.17
C PHE A 90 -3.41 -4.76 -6.02
N ILE A 91 -4.66 -5.08 -6.38
CA ILE A 91 -5.71 -5.54 -5.47
C ILE A 91 -6.29 -6.81 -6.06
N THR A 92 -6.19 -7.94 -5.37
CA THR A 92 -6.85 -9.17 -5.79
C THR A 92 -8.13 -9.34 -4.98
N ILE A 93 -9.24 -9.56 -5.66
CA ILE A 93 -10.52 -9.82 -5.02
C ILE A 93 -10.97 -11.22 -5.37
N THR A 94 -11.38 -11.96 -4.36
CA THR A 94 -12.03 -13.26 -4.52
C THR A 94 -13.51 -13.09 -4.25
N LYS A 95 -14.35 -13.54 -5.18
CA LYS A 95 -15.80 -13.54 -5.02
C LYS A 95 -16.31 -14.84 -4.40
N VAL A 96 -17.57 -14.83 -3.97
CA VAL A 96 -18.32 -16.06 -3.68
C VAL A 96 -18.65 -16.77 -5.00
N GLU A 97 -18.78 -18.09 -4.98
CA GLU A 97 -18.96 -18.91 -6.18
C GLU A 97 -20.30 -18.60 -6.89
N GLU A 98 -21.33 -18.27 -6.12
CA GLU A 98 -22.70 -17.97 -6.57
C GLU A 98 -22.79 -16.68 -7.39
N ASP A 99 -21.90 -15.71 -7.17
CA ASP A 99 -21.99 -14.38 -7.78
C ASP A 99 -21.31 -14.29 -9.14
N SER A 100 -21.81 -13.38 -9.99
CA SER A 100 -21.26 -13.15 -11.32
C SER A 100 -20.34 -11.92 -11.37
N TRP A 101 -19.12 -12.10 -11.91
CA TRP A 101 -18.17 -11.00 -12.13
C TRP A 101 -18.70 -9.85 -13.00
N LYS A 102 -19.72 -10.10 -13.84
CA LYS A 102 -20.34 -9.06 -14.67
C LYS A 102 -20.97 -7.94 -13.85
N LEU A 103 -21.53 -8.27 -12.68
CA LEU A 103 -22.16 -7.31 -11.76
C LEU A 103 -21.15 -6.79 -10.73
N LEU A 104 -20.26 -7.67 -10.25
CA LEU A 104 -19.27 -7.29 -9.23
C LEU A 104 -18.20 -6.32 -9.76
N LYS A 105 -17.75 -6.49 -11.02
CA LYS A 105 -16.72 -5.64 -11.62
C LYS A 105 -17.03 -4.14 -11.50
N PRO A 106 -18.17 -3.63 -12.00
CA PRO A 106 -18.47 -2.19 -11.92
C PRO A 106 -18.56 -1.68 -10.47
N GLU A 107 -19.11 -2.46 -9.54
CA GLU A 107 -19.21 -2.06 -8.12
C GLU A 107 -17.84 -1.98 -7.44
N VAL A 108 -16.99 -2.99 -7.65
CA VAL A 108 -15.60 -2.99 -7.19
C VAL A 108 -14.84 -1.81 -7.77
N PHE A 109 -14.97 -1.55 -9.07
CA PHE A 109 -14.31 -0.42 -9.71
C PHE A 109 -14.75 0.91 -9.08
N ALA A 110 -16.05 1.09 -8.85
CA ALA A 110 -16.57 2.29 -8.20
C ALA A 110 -16.01 2.46 -6.78
N ALA A 111 -15.99 1.40 -5.98
CA ALA A 111 -15.44 1.41 -4.62
C ALA A 111 -13.94 1.77 -4.60
N ILE A 112 -13.15 1.19 -5.52
CA ILE A 112 -11.73 1.52 -5.69
C ILE A 112 -11.61 2.99 -6.09
N MET A 113 -12.26 3.42 -7.17
CA MET A 113 -12.16 4.80 -7.66
C MET A 113 -12.54 5.84 -6.61
N ASP A 114 -13.61 5.61 -5.86
CA ASP A 114 -14.06 6.50 -4.79
C ASP A 114 -13.01 6.60 -3.67
N PHE A 115 -12.56 5.46 -3.17
CA PHE A 115 -11.50 5.42 -2.15
C PHE A 115 -10.24 6.15 -2.65
N LEU A 116 -9.85 5.84 -3.89
CA LEU A 116 -8.64 6.35 -4.47
C LEU A 116 -8.70 7.86 -4.77
N SER A 117 -9.90 8.41 -4.99
CA SER A 117 -10.18 9.85 -5.17
C SER A 117 -10.28 10.60 -3.84
N SER A 118 -10.76 9.94 -2.79
CA SER A 118 -10.89 10.51 -1.45
C SER A 118 -9.54 10.84 -0.79
N GLY A 119 -8.44 10.23 -1.26
CA GLY A 119 -7.09 10.45 -0.72
C GLY A 119 -6.91 9.92 0.71
N LEU A 120 -7.81 9.06 1.19
CA LEU A 120 -7.73 8.47 2.52
C LEU A 120 -6.52 7.51 2.64
N PRO A 121 -5.95 7.36 3.84
CA PRO A 121 -4.87 6.40 4.08
C PRO A 121 -5.37 4.96 3.85
N VAL A 122 -4.61 4.18 3.09
CA VAL A 122 -4.94 2.78 2.74
C VAL A 122 -4.91 1.87 3.97
N VAL A 123 -4.05 2.15 4.95
CA VAL A 123 -3.88 1.36 6.18
C VAL A 123 -4.06 2.25 7.40
N THR A 124 -4.88 1.82 8.36
CA THR A 124 -5.21 2.60 9.58
C THR A 124 -4.25 2.35 10.74
N MET A 125 -3.36 1.36 10.66
CA MET A 125 -2.36 1.10 11.70
C MET A 125 -1.00 1.64 11.29
N ALA A 126 -0.42 2.47 12.16
CA ALA A 126 0.75 3.30 11.94
C ALA A 126 1.96 2.57 11.35
N THR A 127 2.16 2.73 10.05
CA THR A 127 3.49 2.63 9.41
C THR A 127 3.74 3.81 8.47
N ALA A 128 3.05 4.94 8.66
CA ALA A 128 3.27 6.18 7.90
C ALA A 128 4.45 7.04 8.44
N ALA A 129 5.28 6.48 9.33
CA ALA A 129 6.35 7.20 10.04
C ALA A 129 7.78 6.73 9.70
N ALA A 130 8.00 6.09 8.53
CA ALA A 130 9.33 5.59 8.15
C ALA A 130 9.81 6.02 6.75
N ALA A 131 9.22 7.07 6.15
CA ALA A 131 9.65 7.59 4.86
C ALA A 131 10.04 9.08 4.93
N ALA A 132 11.13 9.38 5.63
CA ALA A 132 11.85 10.67 5.52
C ALA A 132 13.36 10.50 5.74
N THR A 133 14.02 9.90 4.73
CA THR A 133 15.37 10.24 4.20
C THR A 133 16.62 9.90 5.07
N PRO A 134 17.86 9.92 4.52
CA PRO A 134 18.64 8.71 4.19
C PRO A 134 20.08 8.71 4.77
N GLN A 135 20.81 7.64 4.46
CA GLN A 135 22.28 7.39 4.48
C GLN A 135 22.99 6.87 5.75
N VAL A 136 23.39 5.59 5.65
CA VAL A 136 24.67 4.94 6.06
C VAL A 136 24.60 3.49 5.55
N GLY A 137 25.55 2.88 4.84
CA GLY A 137 26.81 3.29 4.24
C GLY A 137 27.27 2.12 3.34
N GLU A 138 28.02 2.42 2.28
CA GLU A 138 28.75 1.42 1.51
C GLU A 138 29.78 0.71 2.41
N GLY A 139 29.76 -0.61 2.40
CA GLY A 139 30.71 -1.47 3.11
C GLY A 139 30.67 -2.88 2.52
N ALA A 140 31.81 -3.33 2.02
CA ALA A 140 31.99 -4.46 1.12
C ALA A 140 31.83 -5.87 1.74
N ALA A 141 31.48 -6.82 0.86
CA ALA A 141 32.02 -8.18 0.72
C ALA A 141 32.05 -9.15 1.92
N ALA A 142 31.21 -10.18 1.84
CA ALA A 142 31.48 -11.62 2.03
C ALA A 142 30.11 -12.34 1.91
N GLY A 143 29.84 -13.28 1.00
CA GLY A 143 30.68 -14.40 0.62
C GLY A 143 30.48 -15.53 1.62
N GLY A 144 29.43 -16.35 1.44
CA GLY A 144 29.24 -17.62 2.15
C GLY A 144 27.98 -17.67 3.02
N GLU A 145 26.84 -17.99 2.44
CA GLU A 145 25.73 -18.63 3.18
C GLU A 145 25.83 -20.13 2.92
N ASP A 146 26.38 -20.81 3.92
CA ASP A 146 26.54 -22.25 4.06
C ASP A 146 25.16 -22.91 4.19
N TRP A 147 24.64 -23.46 3.08
CA TRP A 147 23.48 -24.36 3.06
C TRP A 147 23.98 -25.81 3.00
N GLY A 148 24.73 -26.24 4.02
CA GLY A 148 25.43 -27.53 4.07
C GLY A 148 24.55 -28.78 4.19
N GLU A 149 23.23 -28.64 4.29
CA GLU A 149 22.29 -29.76 4.49
C GLU A 149 21.21 -29.86 3.39
N ASP A 150 21.20 -28.93 2.43
CA ASP A 150 20.12 -28.82 1.44
C ASP A 150 20.42 -29.52 0.10
N GLU A 151 21.64 -30.01 -0.11
CA GLU A 151 22.03 -30.61 -1.40
C GLU A 151 21.25 -31.91 -1.71
N GLU A 152 20.97 -32.73 -0.70
CA GLU A 152 20.13 -33.94 -0.82
C GLU A 152 18.67 -33.58 -1.12
N VAL A 153 18.14 -32.57 -0.44
CA VAL A 153 16.75 -32.08 -0.63
C VAL A 153 16.58 -31.46 -2.01
N VAL A 154 17.56 -30.68 -2.48
CA VAL A 154 17.56 -30.07 -3.81
C VAL A 154 17.68 -31.14 -4.91
N ALA A 155 18.45 -32.20 -4.70
CA ALA A 155 18.53 -33.32 -5.63
C ALA A 155 17.19 -34.07 -5.75
N LEU A 156 16.53 -34.34 -4.61
CA LEU A 156 15.22 -34.98 -4.57
C LEU A 156 14.14 -34.12 -5.26
N ILE A 157 14.16 -32.80 -5.03
CA ILE A 157 13.23 -31.87 -5.67
C ILE A 157 13.42 -31.85 -7.20
N LYS A 158 14.67 -31.89 -7.68
CA LYS A 158 14.98 -31.92 -9.13
C LYS A 158 14.50 -33.20 -9.81
N GLU A 159 14.68 -34.37 -9.19
CA GLU A 159 14.21 -35.65 -9.73
C GLU A 159 12.67 -35.69 -9.83
N LEU A 160 11.98 -35.19 -8.81
CA LEU A 160 10.51 -35.11 -8.81
C LEU A 160 9.95 -34.12 -9.85
N LEU A 161 10.69 -33.03 -10.13
CA LEU A 161 10.32 -32.06 -11.16
C LEU A 161 10.49 -32.63 -12.58
N ASP A 162 11.60 -33.30 -12.86
CA ASP A 162 11.88 -33.91 -14.17
C ASP A 162 10.87 -35.02 -14.52
N SER A 163 10.42 -35.78 -13.51
CA SER A 163 9.39 -36.81 -13.71
C SER A 163 7.99 -36.27 -14.04
N ARG A 164 7.68 -35.00 -13.72
CA ARG A 164 6.31 -34.44 -13.81
C ARG A 164 6.16 -33.38 -14.90
N ILE A 165 7.28 -32.85 -15.38
CA ILE A 165 7.34 -31.94 -16.52
C ILE A 165 8.05 -32.69 -17.65
N ARG A 166 7.31 -33.56 -18.36
CA ARG A 166 7.73 -34.15 -19.62
C ARG A 166 6.70 -33.88 -20.71
#